data_AF-A0A954K9U7-F1
#
_entry.id   AF-A0A954K9U7-F1
#
_cell.length_a   1.000
_cell.length_b   1.000
_cell.length_c   1.000
_cell.angle_alpha   90.00
_cell.angle_beta   90.00
_cell.angle_gamma   90.00
#
_symmetry.space_group_name_H-M   'P 1'
#
loop_
_entity.id
_entity.type
_entity.pdbx_description
1 polymer ?
#
loop_
_entity_poly.entity_id
_entity_poly.type
_entity_poly.pdbx_seq_one_letter_code
_entity_poly.pdbx_strand_id
1 'polypeptide(L)'
;MDLIYTGKVTGALSQQLVDSYADSLKDPIAAQQTEEGTEWKILYATNRLQQKSPSGEIGYANEFGPEVAYGSSQVHISRKNHSDLKSKVIQTIWQGSPDPAGQVEISSLTPSEEEPFFADLNQLLERAPQKDVLVFVHGFNVNFPSAVTRAAQIANDLPFNGAVVCYSWPS
;
A
#
# COMPACT_ATOMS: atom_id res chain seq x y z
N MET A 1 -22.46 -16.47 -23.85
CA MET A 1 -23.57 -15.53 -23.60
C MET A 1 -23.31 -14.96 -22.22
N ASP A 2 -22.60 -13.84 -22.18
CA ASP A 2 -22.22 -13.20 -20.93
C ASP A 2 -23.41 -12.45 -20.36
N LEU A 3 -23.82 -12.81 -19.15
CA LEU A 3 -24.83 -12.10 -18.38
C LEU A 3 -24.20 -10.79 -17.89
N ILE A 4 -24.38 -9.72 -18.66
CA ILE A 4 -24.12 -8.37 -18.18
C ILE A 4 -25.17 -8.07 -17.10
N TYR A 5 -24.74 -8.07 -15.84
CA TYR A 5 -25.60 -7.74 -14.71
C TYR A 5 -25.80 -6.21 -14.66
N THR A 6 -26.79 -5.70 -15.39
CA THR A 6 -27.26 -4.30 -15.26
C THR A 6 -28.31 -4.20 -14.16
N GLY A 7 -27.94 -4.54 -12.92
CA GLY A 7 -28.77 -4.28 -11.75
C GLY A 7 -28.58 -2.84 -11.28
N LYS A 8 -29.62 -2.00 -11.37
CA LYS A 8 -29.63 -0.73 -10.61
C LYS A 8 -29.57 -1.07 -9.13
N VAL A 9 -28.38 -0.93 -8.52
CA VAL A 9 -28.21 -1.02 -7.08
C VAL A 9 -29.05 0.10 -6.46
N THR A 10 -30.08 -0.25 -5.69
CA THR A 10 -30.89 0.73 -4.98
C THR A 10 -30.02 1.44 -3.94
N GLY A 11 -30.28 2.72 -3.69
CA GLY A 11 -29.41 3.57 -2.85
C GLY A 11 -29.11 3.01 -1.44
N ALA A 12 -29.98 2.14 -0.91
CA ALA A 12 -29.77 1.47 0.37
C ALA A 12 -28.76 0.29 0.30
N LEU A 13 -28.74 -0.48 -0.80
CA LEU A 13 -27.77 -1.57 -1.01
C LEU A 13 -26.38 -1.02 -1.28
N SER A 14 -26.27 0.10 -2.02
CA SER A 14 -25.00 0.80 -2.18
C SER A 14 -24.50 1.39 -0.86
N GLN A 15 -25.40 1.94 -0.03
CA GLN A 15 -25.01 2.48 1.28
C GLN A 15 -24.51 1.37 2.20
N GLN A 16 -25.19 0.22 2.28
CA GLN A 16 -24.75 -0.91 3.11
C GLN A 16 -23.41 -1.50 2.66
N LEU A 17 -23.16 -1.60 1.35
CA LEU A 17 -21.86 -2.02 0.82
C LEU A 17 -20.76 -1.00 1.15
N VAL A 18 -21.03 0.30 0.99
CA VAL A 18 -20.11 1.37 1.35
C VAL A 18 -19.83 1.37 2.85
N ASP A 19 -20.83 1.19 3.71
CA ASP A 19 -20.68 1.15 5.16
C ASP A 19 -19.88 -0.08 5.60
N SER A 20 -20.18 -1.25 5.02
CA SER A 20 -19.42 -2.49 5.28
C SER A 20 -17.96 -2.35 4.83
N TYR A 21 -17.72 -1.71 3.70
CA TYR A 21 -16.36 -1.47 3.21
C TYR A 21 -15.63 -0.44 4.07
N ALA A 22 -16.30 0.65 4.45
CA ALA A 22 -15.78 1.67 5.37
C ALA A 22 -15.46 1.10 6.75
N ASP A 23 -16.26 0.14 7.25
CA ASP A 23 -15.94 -0.58 8.48
C ASP A 23 -14.73 -1.50 8.32
N SER A 24 -14.56 -2.15 7.16
CA SER A 24 -13.36 -2.94 6.87
C SER A 24 -12.08 -2.09 6.85
N LEU A 25 -12.19 -0.83 6.44
CA LEU A 25 -11.08 0.12 6.37
C LEU A 25 -10.61 0.64 7.73
N LYS A 26 -11.30 0.28 8.83
CA LYS A 26 -10.79 0.56 10.18
C LYS A 26 -9.53 -0.23 10.51
N ASP A 27 -9.39 -1.42 9.92
CA ASP A 27 -8.25 -2.32 10.11
C ASP A 27 -7.77 -2.83 8.75
N PRO A 28 -7.09 -1.98 7.96
CA PRO A 28 -6.61 -2.36 6.64
C PRO A 28 -5.61 -3.52 6.76
N ILE A 29 -5.76 -4.58 5.96
CA ILE A 29 -4.99 -5.82 6.14
C ILE A 29 -3.47 -5.67 5.97
N ALA A 30 -3.04 -4.62 5.26
CA ALA A 30 -1.65 -4.26 5.03
C ALA A 30 -1.14 -3.18 5.99
N ALA A 31 -1.95 -2.71 6.94
CA ALA A 31 -1.52 -1.67 7.88
C ALA A 31 -1.94 -1.97 9.33
N GLN A 32 -1.12 -1.54 10.27
CA GLN A 32 -1.42 -1.59 11.69
C GLN A 32 -1.53 -0.17 12.24
N GLN A 33 -2.57 0.09 13.02
CA GLN A 33 -2.74 1.37 13.70
C GLN A 33 -1.97 1.36 15.03
N THR A 34 -1.20 2.42 15.29
CA THR A 34 -0.50 2.64 16.56
C THR A 34 -0.96 3.95 17.20
N GLU A 35 -0.47 4.26 18.40
CA GLU A 35 -0.71 5.55 19.05
C GLU A 35 -0.07 6.70 18.25
N GLU A 36 1.09 6.46 17.64
CA GLU A 36 1.91 7.46 16.95
C GLU A 36 1.51 7.65 15.47
N GLY A 37 0.88 6.64 14.86
CA GLY A 37 0.56 6.70 13.44
C GLY A 37 -0.06 5.42 12.88
N THR A 38 0.25 5.17 11.61
CA THR A 38 -0.10 3.95 10.90
C THR A 38 1.17 3.34 10.31
N GLU A 39 1.38 2.05 10.56
CA GLU A 39 2.47 1.28 9.95
C GLU A 39 1.94 0.48 8.77
N TRP A 40 2.48 0.70 7.58
CA TRP A 40 2.10 0.02 6.36
C TRP A 40 3.16 -1.01 5.94
N LYS A 41 2.74 -2.25 5.68
CA LYS A 41 3.53 -3.25 4.98
C LYS A 41 3.36 -3.07 3.48
N ILE A 42 4.43 -2.67 2.81
CA ILE A 42 4.50 -2.52 1.36
C ILE A 42 5.35 -3.64 0.80
N LEU A 43 4.76 -4.53 0.01
CA LEU A 43 5.52 -5.48 -0.79
C LEU A 43 6.22 -4.72 -1.91
N TYR A 44 7.43 -5.09 -2.29
CA TYR A 44 8.10 -4.49 -3.44
C TYR A 44 8.73 -5.52 -4.37
N ALA A 45 8.78 -5.15 -5.64
CA ALA A 45 9.58 -5.80 -6.67
C ALA A 45 10.40 -4.73 -7.40
N THR A 46 11.67 -5.02 -7.70
CA THR A 46 12.55 -4.04 -8.34
C THR A 46 13.62 -4.69 -9.19
N ASN A 47 13.88 -4.15 -10.37
CA ASN A 47 15.03 -4.52 -11.21
C ASN A 47 16.23 -3.57 -10.99
N ARG A 48 16.29 -2.92 -9.82
CA ARG A 48 17.41 -2.07 -9.41
C ARG A 48 18.54 -2.91 -8.83
N LEU A 49 19.77 -2.42 -8.97
CA LEU A 49 20.94 -3.00 -8.34
C LEU A 49 20.81 -2.91 -6.82
N GLN A 50 20.82 -4.06 -6.14
CA GLN A 50 20.87 -4.11 -4.69
C GLN A 50 22.25 -3.65 -4.19
N GLN A 51 22.25 -2.79 -3.18
CA GLN A 51 23.44 -2.30 -2.50
C GLN A 51 23.34 -2.54 -1.00
N LYS A 52 24.50 -2.55 -0.34
CA LYS A 52 24.59 -2.57 1.12
C LYS A 52 25.35 -1.34 1.58
N SER A 53 24.83 -0.66 2.60
CA SER A 53 25.54 0.42 3.27
C SER A 53 26.77 -0.13 4.03
N PRO A 54 27.70 0.73 4.48
CA PRO A 54 28.80 0.31 5.34
C PRO A 54 28.34 -0.33 6.66
N SER A 55 27.15 0.03 7.17
CA SER A 55 26.51 -0.58 8.34
C SER A 55 25.81 -1.91 8.04
N GLY A 56 25.78 -2.34 6.78
CA GLY A 56 25.18 -3.61 6.34
C GLY A 56 23.69 -3.51 5.98
N GLU A 57 23.11 -2.32 6.03
CA GLU A 57 21.70 -2.09 5.65
C GLU A 57 21.54 -2.25 4.15
N ILE A 58 20.46 -2.90 3.74
CA ILE A 58 20.18 -3.15 2.33
C ILE A 58 19.47 -1.93 1.75
N GLY A 59 19.79 -1.59 0.50
CA GLY A 59 19.08 -0.60 -0.29
C GLY A 59 19.14 -0.94 -1.79
N TYR A 60 18.54 -0.09 -2.60
CA TYR A 60 18.49 -0.25 -4.06
C TYR A 60 18.95 1.02 -4.75
N ALA A 61 19.84 0.88 -5.71
CA ALA A 61 20.48 1.98 -6.40
C ALA A 61 19.67 2.44 -7.64
N ASN A 62 20.18 3.42 -8.38
CA ASN A 62 19.54 3.96 -9.60
C ASN A 62 20.11 3.30 -10.87
N GLU A 63 20.60 2.07 -10.76
CA GLU A 63 21.14 1.27 -11.83
C GLU A 63 20.35 -0.03 -11.98
N PHE A 64 20.37 -0.62 -13.17
CA PHE A 64 19.77 -1.94 -13.39
C PHE A 64 20.58 -3.02 -12.67
N GLY A 65 19.87 -3.86 -11.92
CA GLY A 65 20.39 -5.11 -11.37
C GLY A 65 20.32 -6.24 -12.40
N PRO A 66 21.02 -7.36 -12.17
CA PRO A 66 21.00 -8.51 -13.07
C PRO A 66 19.66 -9.27 -13.05
N GLU A 67 18.89 -9.16 -11.95
CA GLU A 67 17.65 -9.89 -11.70
C GLU A 67 16.63 -8.99 -11.00
N VAL A 68 15.36 -9.41 -10.98
CA VAL A 68 14.32 -8.76 -10.17
C VAL A 68 14.48 -9.20 -8.72
N ALA A 69 14.66 -8.24 -7.83
CA ALA A 69 14.66 -8.44 -6.39
C ALA A 69 13.26 -8.21 -5.81
N TYR A 70 12.92 -8.98 -4.79
CA TYR A 70 11.66 -8.92 -4.06
C TYR A 70 11.88 -8.60 -2.59
N GLY A 71 10.82 -8.17 -1.91
CA GLY A 71 10.82 -8.03 -0.47
C GLY A 71 9.63 -7.27 0.07
N SER A 72 9.74 -6.86 1.33
CA SER A 72 8.78 -5.98 1.97
C SER A 72 9.45 -4.82 2.69
N SER A 73 8.72 -3.72 2.81
CA SER A 73 9.14 -2.55 3.58
C SER A 73 8.04 -2.18 4.56
N GLN A 74 8.44 -1.84 5.79
CA GLN A 74 7.54 -1.22 6.75
C GLN A 74 7.68 0.30 6.64
N VAL A 75 6.56 0.98 6.50
CA VAL A 75 6.50 2.43 6.33
C VAL A 75 5.61 3.02 7.41
N HIS A 76 6.16 3.87 8.26
CA HIS A 76 5.43 4.61 9.27
C HIS A 76 4.92 5.94 8.71
N ILE A 77 3.64 6.24 8.93
CA ILE A 77 3.02 7.52 8.61
C ILE A 77 2.46 8.11 9.91
N SER A 78 3.03 9.23 10.36
CA SER A 78 2.61 9.87 11.61
C SER A 78 1.24 10.55 11.49
N ARG A 79 0.44 10.48 12.56
CA ARG A 79 -0.85 11.18 12.63
C ARG A 79 -0.66 12.57 13.22
N LYS A 80 -0.92 13.63 12.44
CA LYS A 80 -1.03 14.99 13.01
C LYS A 80 -2.38 15.29 13.67
N ASN A 81 -3.45 14.59 13.28
CA ASN A 81 -4.80 14.78 13.80
C ASN A 81 -5.47 13.43 14.08
N HIS A 82 -6.20 13.32 15.20
CA HIS A 82 -6.96 12.15 15.67
C HIS A 82 -8.19 11.79 14.79
N SER A 83 -8.16 12.04 13.48
CA SER A 83 -9.24 11.59 12.60
C SER A 83 -9.13 10.09 12.39
N ASP A 84 -10.17 9.33 12.75
CA ASP A 84 -10.21 7.90 12.47
C ASP A 84 -10.19 7.63 10.95
N LEU A 85 -9.66 6.47 10.55
CA LEU A 85 -9.63 6.08 9.13
C LEU A 85 -11.04 6.07 8.53
N LYS A 86 -12.07 5.74 9.33
CA LYS A 86 -13.47 5.73 8.91
C LYS A 86 -13.94 7.10 8.41
N SER A 87 -13.64 8.16 9.15
CA SER A 87 -13.99 9.54 8.82
C SER A 87 -13.22 10.02 7.61
N LYS A 88 -11.94 9.65 7.49
CA LYS A 88 -11.14 9.91 6.28
C LYS A 88 -11.70 9.20 5.06
N VAL A 89 -12.09 7.94 5.18
CA VAL A 89 -12.69 7.14 4.09
C VAL A 89 -14.01 7.73 3.63
N ILE A 90 -14.92 8.03 4.57
CA ILE A 90 -16.19 8.68 4.26
C ILE A 90 -15.92 10.04 3.61
N GLN A 91 -15.01 10.84 4.17
CA GLN A 91 -14.63 12.11 3.56
C GLN A 91 -14.06 11.92 2.16
N THR A 92 -13.15 10.98 1.92
CA THR A 92 -12.57 10.72 0.59
C THR A 92 -13.63 10.30 -0.42
N ILE A 93 -14.56 9.42 -0.04
CA ILE A 93 -15.64 8.96 -0.92
C ILE A 93 -16.58 10.11 -1.30
N TRP A 94 -16.90 11.01 -0.38
CA TRP A 94 -17.93 12.03 -0.57
C TRP A 94 -17.39 13.43 -0.95
N GLN A 95 -16.16 13.75 -0.56
CA GLN A 95 -15.56 15.09 -0.65
C GLN A 95 -14.16 15.10 -1.28
N GLY A 96 -13.60 13.91 -1.59
CA GLY A 96 -12.22 13.77 -2.08
C GLY A 96 -11.18 13.73 -0.96
N SER A 97 -9.98 13.25 -1.28
CA SER A 97 -8.90 13.08 -0.31
C SER A 97 -8.43 14.45 0.24
N PRO A 98 -8.33 14.61 1.57
CA PRO A 98 -7.69 15.80 2.15
C PRO A 98 -6.19 15.85 1.83
N ASP A 99 -5.58 17.02 1.97
CA ASP A 99 -4.12 17.17 1.80
C ASP A 99 -3.36 16.19 2.73
N PRO A 100 -2.34 15.48 2.23
CA PRO A 100 -1.59 14.50 3.01
C PRO A 100 -0.82 15.23 4.13
N ALA A 101 -1.34 15.15 5.36
CA ALA A 101 -0.70 15.67 6.55
C ALA A 101 -0.09 14.51 7.36
N GLY A 102 1.23 14.38 7.34
CA GLY A 102 1.99 13.40 8.12
C GLY A 102 3.45 13.32 7.67
N GLN A 103 4.37 12.98 8.57
CA GLN A 103 5.73 12.60 8.19
C GLN A 103 5.71 11.12 7.81
N VAL A 104 6.41 10.77 6.74
CA VAL A 104 6.51 9.38 6.26
C VAL A 104 7.94 8.92 6.38
N GLU A 105 8.13 7.77 7.02
CA GLU A 105 9.43 7.18 7.29
C GLU A 105 9.42 5.70 6.91
N ILE A 106 10.51 5.23 6.29
CA ILE A 106 10.70 3.79 6.07
C ILE A 106 11.35 3.23 7.33
N SER A 107 10.58 2.43 8.08
CA SER A 107 11.03 1.81 9.32
C SER A 107 11.95 0.62 9.05
N SER A 108 11.72 -0.12 7.97
CA SER A 108 12.58 -1.25 7.59
C SER A 108 12.47 -1.64 6.13
N LEU A 109 13.50 -2.34 5.65
CA LEU A 109 13.55 -2.99 4.35
C LEU A 109 14.03 -4.43 4.54
N THR A 110 13.20 -5.39 4.14
CA THR A 110 13.46 -6.82 4.28
C THR A 110 13.37 -7.49 2.91
N PRO A 111 14.51 -7.75 2.25
CA PRO A 111 14.54 -8.53 1.03
C PRO A 111 14.04 -9.94 1.25
N SER A 112 13.41 -10.50 0.24
CA SER A 112 12.95 -11.88 0.21
C SER A 112 13.25 -12.51 -1.14
N GLU A 113 13.28 -13.84 -1.16
CA GLU A 113 13.22 -14.58 -2.40
C GLU A 113 11.80 -14.47 -3.02
N GLU A 114 11.68 -14.90 -4.27
CA GLU A 114 10.43 -14.83 -5.03
C GLU A 114 9.30 -15.68 -4.41
N GLU A 115 9.60 -16.91 -3.99
CA GLU A 115 8.58 -17.81 -3.43
C GLU A 115 8.00 -17.28 -2.11
N PRO A 116 8.80 -16.86 -1.11
CA PRO A 116 8.28 -16.22 0.10
C PRO A 116 7.52 -14.93 -0.18
N PHE A 117 7.93 -14.15 -1.19
CA PHE A 117 7.23 -12.92 -1.57
C PHE A 117 5.79 -13.19 -2.02
N PHE A 118 5.60 -14.18 -2.91
CA PHE A 118 4.26 -14.54 -3.38
C PHE A 118 3.44 -15.25 -2.31
N ALA A 119 4.07 -16.01 -1.41
CA ALA A 119 3.40 -16.56 -0.22
C ALA A 119 2.84 -15.44 0.68
N ASP A 120 3.65 -14.41 0.98
CA ASP A 120 3.24 -13.23 1.75
C ASP A 120 2.08 -12.47 1.07
N LEU A 121 2.16 -12.30 -0.26
CA LEU A 121 1.09 -11.67 -1.03
C LEU A 121 -0.21 -12.47 -0.91
N ASN A 122 -0.16 -13.79 -1.08
CA ASN A 122 -1.33 -14.65 -0.98
C ASN A 122 -1.94 -14.60 0.43
N GLN A 123 -1.12 -14.57 1.48
CA GLN A 123 -1.60 -14.43 2.86
C GLN A 123 -2.33 -13.10 3.09
N LEU A 124 -1.85 -12.00 2.51
CA LEU A 124 -2.55 -10.70 2.55
C LEU A 124 -3.89 -10.78 1.80
N LEU A 125 -3.91 -11.42 0.63
CA LEU A 125 -5.13 -11.57 -0.18
C LEU A 125 -6.18 -12.46 0.48
N GLU A 126 -5.79 -13.49 1.21
CA GLU A 126 -6.72 -14.34 1.97
C GLU A 126 -7.44 -13.57 3.09
N ARG A 127 -6.79 -12.55 3.64
CA ARG A 127 -7.34 -11.68 4.68
C ARG A 127 -8.15 -10.52 4.10
N ALA A 128 -7.86 -10.10 2.86
CA ALA A 128 -8.51 -8.96 2.22
C ALA A 128 -9.98 -9.27 1.86
N PRO A 129 -10.93 -8.37 2.16
CA PRO A 129 -12.36 -8.60 1.87
C PRO A 129 -12.66 -8.90 0.40
N GLN A 130 -11.92 -8.26 -0.51
CA GLN A 130 -12.12 -8.36 -1.96
C GLN A 130 -10.97 -9.05 -2.71
N LYS A 131 -9.91 -9.47 -1.99
CA LYS A 131 -8.68 -10.03 -2.58
C LYS A 131 -8.03 -9.11 -3.64
N ASP A 132 -8.12 -7.81 -3.44
CA ASP A 132 -7.57 -6.83 -4.37
C ASP A 132 -6.08 -6.55 -4.09
N VAL A 133 -5.37 -6.20 -5.15
CA VAL A 133 -3.97 -5.75 -5.10
C VAL A 133 -3.87 -4.35 -5.70
N LEU A 134 -3.27 -3.42 -4.96
CA LEU A 134 -2.83 -2.14 -5.50
C LEU A 134 -1.36 -2.27 -5.93
N VAL A 135 -1.11 -2.16 -7.23
CA VAL A 135 0.25 -2.08 -7.77
C VAL A 135 0.59 -0.63 -8.10
N PHE A 136 1.52 -0.04 -7.36
CA PHE A 136 2.07 1.27 -7.65
C PHE A 136 3.36 1.13 -8.47
N VAL A 137 3.40 1.80 -9.62
CA VAL A 137 4.60 1.92 -10.47
C VAL A 137 4.97 3.40 -10.52
N HIS A 138 6.19 3.74 -10.09
CA HIS A 138 6.63 5.14 -10.13
C HIS A 138 6.99 5.58 -11.56
N GLY A 139 6.96 6.91 -11.78
CA GLY A 139 7.36 7.56 -13.03
C GLY A 139 8.86 7.85 -13.12
N PHE A 140 9.23 8.90 -13.87
CA PHE A 140 10.61 9.31 -14.13
C PHE A 140 11.31 9.96 -12.92
N ASN A 141 12.62 9.72 -12.78
CA ASN A 141 13.51 10.35 -11.79
C ASN A 141 13.04 10.21 -10.34
N VAL A 142 12.68 8.98 -9.94
CA VAL A 142 12.29 8.64 -8.57
C VAL A 142 13.27 7.61 -8.02
N ASN A 143 13.81 7.83 -6.81
CA ASN A 143 14.64 6.83 -6.14
C ASN A 143 13.78 5.77 -5.41
N PHE A 144 14.37 4.63 -5.09
CA PHE A 144 13.64 3.51 -4.48
C PHE A 144 12.90 3.88 -3.18
N PRO A 145 13.52 4.54 -2.18
CA PRO A 145 12.81 4.96 -0.97
C PRO A 145 11.58 5.82 -1.27
N SER A 146 11.72 6.81 -2.16
CA SER A 146 10.61 7.70 -2.53
C SER A 146 9.46 6.94 -3.19
N ALA A 147 9.75 5.91 -3.98
CA ALA A 147 8.72 5.08 -4.60
C ALA A 147 7.91 4.31 -3.56
N VAL A 148 8.58 3.68 -2.59
CA VAL A 148 7.95 2.92 -1.51
C VAL A 148 7.14 3.84 -0.58
N THR A 149 7.72 4.98 -0.17
CA THR A 149 7.02 6.03 0.59
C THR A 149 5.76 6.49 -0.13
N ARG A 150 5.83 6.71 -1.46
CA ARG A 150 4.68 7.15 -2.25
C ARG A 150 3.59 6.08 -2.35
N ALA A 151 3.96 4.81 -2.50
CA ALA A 151 3.01 3.71 -2.47
C ALA A 151 2.23 3.67 -1.14
N ALA A 152 2.93 3.83 -0.01
CA ALA A 152 2.31 3.88 1.31
C ALA A 152 1.37 5.08 1.48
N GLN A 153 1.78 6.28 1.02
CA GLN A 153 0.91 7.47 1.04
C GLN A 153 -0.36 7.26 0.23
N ILE A 154 -0.24 6.72 -0.99
CA ILE A 154 -1.41 6.43 -1.83
C ILE A 154 -2.31 5.41 -1.14
N ALA A 155 -1.76 4.32 -0.60
CA ALA A 155 -2.55 3.33 0.13
C ALA A 155 -3.25 3.92 1.37
N ASN A 156 -2.61 4.86 2.05
CA ASN A 156 -3.15 5.55 3.21
C ASN A 156 -4.27 6.54 2.88
N ASP A 157 -4.17 7.22 1.73
CA ASP A 157 -5.13 8.25 1.33
C ASP A 157 -6.32 7.65 0.55
N LEU A 158 -6.14 6.46 -0.01
CA LEU A 158 -7.20 5.70 -0.65
C LEU A 158 -7.99 4.89 0.38
N PRO A 159 -9.32 4.79 0.22
CA PRO A 159 -10.12 3.81 0.96
C PRO A 159 -9.83 2.42 0.39
N PHE A 160 -8.63 1.86 0.61
CA PHE A 160 -8.21 0.58 0.04
C PHE A 160 -7.88 -0.45 1.14
N ASN A 161 -8.52 -1.62 1.07
CA ASN A 161 -8.30 -2.74 1.98
C ASN A 161 -7.84 -4.00 1.22
N GLY A 162 -6.59 -3.99 0.79
CA GLY A 162 -5.97 -5.08 0.05
C GLY A 162 -4.45 -5.06 0.17
N ALA A 163 -3.78 -5.90 -0.62
CA ALA A 163 -2.33 -5.93 -0.64
C ALA A 163 -1.77 -4.74 -1.43
N VAL A 164 -0.66 -4.15 -0.96
CA VAL A 164 0.00 -3.04 -1.63
C VAL A 164 1.37 -3.48 -2.12
N VAL A 165 1.61 -3.33 -3.43
CA VAL A 165 2.86 -3.69 -4.10
C VAL A 165 3.44 -2.45 -4.77
N CYS A 166 4.69 -2.13 -4.47
CA CYS A 166 5.47 -1.12 -5.17
C CYS A 166 6.41 -1.78 -6.17
N TYR A 167 6.24 -1.50 -7.47
CA TYR A 167 7.27 -1.80 -8.46
C TYR A 167 8.16 -0.59 -8.68
N SER A 168 9.48 -0.78 -8.51
CA SER A 168 10.46 0.29 -8.68
C SER A 168 11.51 -0.08 -9.73
N TRP A 169 11.73 0.81 -10.70
CA TRP A 169 12.67 0.65 -11.81
C TRP A 169 13.67 1.80 -11.85
N PRO A 170 14.91 1.63 -12.36
CA PRO A 170 15.90 2.70 -12.39
C PRO A 170 15.56 3.74 -13.47
N SER A 171 14.67 4.68 -13.11
CA SER A 171 14.09 5.74 -13.95
C SER A 171 14.82 7.07 -13.89
#